data_AF-A0AAW5JPX0-F1
#
_entry.id   AF-A0AAW5JPX0-F1
#
_cell.length_a   1.000
_cell.length_b   1.000
_cell.length_c   1.000
_cell.angle_alpha   90.00
_cell.angle_beta   90.00
_cell.angle_gamma   90.00
#
_symmetry.space_group_name_H-M   'P 1'
#
loop_
_entity.id
_entity.type
_entity.pdbx_description
1 polymer ?
#
loop_
_entity_poly.entity_id
_entity_poly.type
_entity_poly.pdbx_seq_one_letter_code
_entity_poly.pdbx_strand_id
1 'polypeptide(L)'
;MELFALSDREPGRLLAVTDADEHLSCGDLSAASEALACAIGGHVLVFLLCENTPGTLLGYLGCLRCGAVPLLLDAHIDPGLLKGLAETYRP
;
A
#
# COMPACT_ATOMS: atom_id res chain seq x y z
N MET A 1 14.50 2.04 3.80
CA MET A 1 13.73 2.53 4.97
C MET A 1 13.90 1.53 6.11
N GLU A 2 14.12 1.99 7.34
CA GLU A 2 14.39 1.10 8.50
C GLU A 2 13.25 0.11 8.77
N LEU A 3 12.00 0.54 8.57
CA LEU A 3 10.81 -0.32 8.71
C LEU A 3 10.88 -1.60 7.87
N PHE A 4 11.41 -1.53 6.64
CA PHE A 4 11.47 -2.71 5.75
C PHE A 4 12.52 -3.72 6.23
N ALA A 5 13.68 -3.22 6.67
CA ALA A 5 14.70 -4.07 7.26
C ALA A 5 14.20 -4.71 8.57
N LEU A 6 13.38 -3.98 9.33
CA LEU A 6 12.71 -4.52 10.52
C LEU A 6 11.71 -5.62 10.15
N SER A 7 10.90 -5.41 9.11
CA SER A 7 9.90 -6.40 8.70
C SER A 7 10.50 -7.72 8.24
N ASP A 8 11.73 -7.70 7.70
CA ASP A 8 12.45 -8.91 7.30
C ASP A 8 13.04 -9.66 8.49
N ARG A 9 13.44 -8.93 9.54
CA ARG A 9 14.09 -9.50 10.72
C ARG A 9 13.10 -10.02 11.75
N GLU A 10 11.96 -9.34 11.90
CA GLU A 10 10.97 -9.60 12.94
C GLU A 10 9.54 -9.66 12.35
N PRO A 11 9.19 -10.68 11.56
CA PRO A 11 7.88 -10.75 10.89
C PRO A 11 6.70 -10.77 11.89
N GLY A 12 6.88 -11.32 13.09
CA GLY A 12 5.83 -11.34 14.12
C GLY A 12 5.64 -10.02 14.88
N ARG A 13 6.45 -8.98 14.59
CA ARG A 13 6.36 -7.70 15.29
C ARG A 13 5.07 -6.97 14.91
N LEU A 14 4.40 -6.42 15.93
CA LEU A 14 3.21 -5.59 15.73
C LEU A 14 3.55 -4.33 14.93
N LEU A 15 2.81 -4.12 13.86
CA LEU A 15 2.89 -2.98 12.96
C LEU A 15 1.82 -1.93 13.29
N ALA A 16 0.57 -2.37 13.44
CA ALA A 16 -0.57 -1.49 13.71
C ALA A 16 -1.72 -2.28 14.38
N VAL A 17 -2.61 -1.53 15.03
CA VAL A 17 -3.85 -2.03 15.63
C VAL A 17 -5.01 -1.18 15.11
N THR A 18 -6.12 -1.81 14.75
CA THR A 18 -7.32 -1.12 14.28
C THR A 18 -8.27 -0.80 15.43
N ASP A 19 -9.27 0.06 15.17
CA ASP A 19 -10.34 0.34 16.13
C ASP A 19 -11.21 -0.89 16.43
N ALA A 20 -11.13 -1.94 15.59
CA ALA A 20 -11.78 -3.23 15.78
C ALA A 20 -10.89 -4.25 16.52
N ASP A 21 -9.78 -3.81 17.09
CA ASP A 21 -8.78 -4.64 17.79
C ASP A 21 -8.10 -5.68 16.88
N GLU A 22 -8.07 -5.42 15.56
CA GLU A 22 -7.33 -6.26 14.62
C GLU A 22 -5.85 -5.90 14.65
N HIS A 23 -4.99 -6.91 14.70
CA HIS A 23 -3.55 -6.73 14.80
C HIS A 23 -2.89 -7.01 13.45
N LEU A 24 -2.16 -6.02 12.95
CA LEU A 24 -1.32 -6.14 11.77
C LEU A 24 0.12 -6.35 12.22
N SER A 25 0.80 -7.29 11.57
CA SER A 25 2.20 -7.61 11.79
C SER A 25 3.09 -7.12 10.66
N CYS A 26 4.40 -7.08 10.93
CA CYS A 26 5.40 -6.88 9.90
C CYS A 26 5.37 -7.97 8.81
N GLY A 27 4.94 -9.19 9.15
CA GLY A 27 4.74 -10.28 8.21
C GLY A 27 3.63 -9.99 7.19
N ASP A 28 2.55 -9.35 7.64
CA ASP A 28 1.46 -8.92 6.75
C ASP A 28 1.96 -7.87 5.75
N LEU A 29 2.82 -6.95 6.18
CA LEU A 29 3.50 -6.01 5.28
C LEU A 29 4.37 -6.75 4.25
N SER A 30 5.19 -7.71 4.68
CA SER A 30 6.03 -8.49 3.77
C SER A 30 5.19 -9.23 2.72
N ALA A 31 4.13 -9.93 3.15
CA ALA A 31 3.25 -10.66 2.26
C ALA A 31 2.52 -9.74 1.27
N ALA A 32 1.96 -8.62 1.73
CA ALA A 32 1.30 -7.65 0.87
C ALA A 32 2.27 -7.03 -0.16
N SER A 33 3.50 -6.74 0.27
CA SER A 33 4.54 -6.18 -0.60
C SER A 33 4.97 -7.16 -1.69
N GLU A 34 5.12 -8.43 -1.36
CA GLU A 34 5.45 -9.50 -2.31
C GLU A 34 4.33 -9.73 -3.33
N ALA A 35 3.08 -9.79 -2.85
CA ALA A 35 1.91 -9.92 -3.73
C ALA A 35 1.82 -8.74 -4.71
N LEU A 36 2.03 -7.51 -4.21
CA LEU A 36 2.03 -6.32 -5.05
C LEU A 36 3.17 -6.34 -6.06
N ALA A 37 4.39 -6.65 -5.63
CA ALA A 37 5.56 -6.73 -6.52
C ALA A 37 5.36 -7.74 -7.65
N CYS A 38 4.76 -8.90 -7.35
CA CYS A 38 4.44 -9.93 -8.33
C CYS A 38 3.42 -9.44 -9.37
N ALA A 39 2.44 -8.64 -8.95
CA ALA A 39 1.40 -8.12 -9.83
C ALA A 39 1.88 -6.98 -10.75
N ILE A 40 2.70 -6.06 -10.24
CA ILE A 40 3.02 -4.80 -10.94
C ILE A 40 4.46 -4.69 -11.46
N GLY A 41 5.38 -5.56 -11.03
CA GLY A 41 6.77 -5.57 -11.50
C GLY A 41 7.68 -4.42 -11.01
N GLY A 42 7.16 -3.50 -10.18
CA GLY A 42 7.89 -2.35 -9.62
C GLY A 42 7.98 -1.14 -10.57
N HIS A 43 8.34 0.03 -10.03
CA HIS A 43 8.56 1.28 -10.78
C HIS A 43 7.40 1.77 -11.66
N VAL A 44 6.17 1.49 -11.24
CA VAL A 44 4.94 2.03 -11.85
C VAL A 44 4.28 3.03 -10.91
N LEU A 45 3.52 3.97 -11.49
CA LEU A 45 2.59 4.79 -10.73
C LEU A 45 1.41 3.91 -10.31
N VAL A 46 1.01 3.94 -9.05
CA VAL A 46 -0.16 3.19 -8.55
C VAL A 46 -1.13 4.18 -7.93
N PHE A 47 -2.36 4.21 -8.43
CA PHE A 47 -3.42 4.94 -7.75
C PHE A 47 -3.92 4.12 -6.56
N LEU A 48 -3.75 4.67 -5.35
CA LEU A 48 -4.30 4.10 -4.13
C LEU A 48 -5.51 4.92 -3.73
N LEU A 49 -6.71 4.37 -3.91
CA LEU A 49 -7.96 4.94 -3.41
C LEU A 49 -8.06 4.58 -1.91
N CYS A 50 -7.95 5.60 -1.07
CA CYS A 50 -7.62 5.43 0.34
C CYS A 50 -8.81 5.72 1.26
N GLU A 51 -9.01 4.82 2.22
CA GLU A 51 -9.71 5.07 3.48
C GLU A 51 -8.76 4.68 4.63
N ASN A 52 -9.08 5.03 5.88
CA ASN A 52 -8.24 4.63 7.02
C ASN A 52 -8.44 3.16 7.37
N THR A 53 -7.94 2.26 6.51
CA THR A 53 -8.06 0.82 6.64
C THR A 53 -6.69 0.14 6.69
N PRO A 54 -6.60 -1.06 7.30
CA PRO A 54 -5.46 -1.95 7.17
C PRO A 54 -4.94 -2.10 5.74
N GLY A 55 -5.86 -2.30 4.79
CA GLY A 55 -5.52 -2.51 3.39
C GLY A 55 -4.83 -1.29 2.77
N THR A 56 -5.30 -0.09 3.08
CA THR A 56 -4.67 1.15 2.60
C THR A 56 -3.25 1.32 3.18
N LEU A 57 -3.05 1.03 4.46
CA LEU A 57 -1.72 1.08 5.08
C LEU A 57 -0.75 0.08 4.43
N LEU A 58 -1.18 -1.18 4.30
CA LEU A 58 -0.37 -2.24 3.67
C LEU A 58 -0.10 -1.94 2.19
N GLY A 59 -1.08 -1.43 1.46
CA GLY A 59 -0.94 -1.05 0.04
C GLY A 59 0.06 0.08 -0.16
N TYR A 60 -0.01 1.13 0.67
CA TYR A 60 0.95 2.23 0.63
C TYR A 60 2.37 1.78 0.93
N LEU A 61 2.58 1.09 2.06
CA LEU A 61 3.90 0.61 2.46
C LEU A 61 4.44 -0.44 1.48
N GLY A 62 3.56 -1.28 0.94
CA GLY A 62 3.90 -2.26 -0.09
C GLY A 62 4.39 -1.60 -1.38
N CYS A 63 3.72 -0.55 -1.85
CA CYS A 63 4.17 0.23 -3.01
C CYS A 63 5.59 0.77 -2.78
N LEU A 64 5.82 1.40 -1.63
CA LEU A 64 7.13 1.93 -1.28
C LEU A 64 8.20 0.84 -1.20
N ARG A 65 7.86 -0.34 -0.68
CA ARG A 65 8.78 -1.47 -0.55
C ARG A 65 9.16 -2.07 -1.88
N CYS A 66 8.22 -2.21 -2.82
CA CYS A 66 8.48 -2.73 -4.16
C CYS A 66 8.97 -1.66 -5.16
N GLY A 67 9.14 -0.42 -4.70
CA GLY A 67 9.64 0.68 -5.53
C GLY A 67 8.60 1.26 -6.51
N ALA A 68 7.32 0.97 -6.31
CA ALA A 68 6.23 1.64 -6.99
C ALA A 68 6.00 3.05 -6.40
N VAL A 69 5.37 3.92 -7.17
CA VAL A 69 5.06 5.30 -6.76
C VAL A 69 3.58 5.37 -6.42
N PRO A 70 3.19 5.35 -5.13
CA PRO A 70 1.78 5.46 -4.76
C PRO A 70 1.30 6.91 -4.86
N LEU A 71 0.23 7.15 -5.62
CA LEU A 71 -0.58 8.37 -5.53
C LEU A 71 -1.78 8.08 -4.63
N LEU A 72 -1.79 8.71 -3.46
CA LEU A 72 -2.91 8.62 -2.52
C LEU A 72 -4.06 9.50 -3.01
N LEU A 73 -5.18 8.89 -3.33
CA LEU A 73 -6.42 9.53 -3.73
C LEU A 73 -7.49 9.23 -2.69
N ASP A 74 -8.43 10.15 -2.50
CA ASP A 74 -9.61 9.92 -1.67
C ASP A 74 -10.43 8.74 -2.24
N ALA A 75 -10.86 7.79 -1.42
CA ALA A 75 -11.67 6.66 -1.89
C ALA A 75 -13.02 7.05 -2.47
N HIS A 76 -13.51 8.24 -2.10
CA HIS A 76 -14.74 8.84 -2.58
C HIS A 76 -14.48 9.99 -3.57
N ILE A 77 -13.30 10.05 -4.19
CA ILE A 77 -12.98 10.99 -5.25
C ILE A 77 -14.07 10.99 -6.34
N ASP A 78 -14.37 12.18 -6.87
CA ASP A 78 -15.31 12.31 -7.98
C ASP A 78 -14.92 11.38 -9.15
N PRO A 79 -15.85 10.56 -9.68
CA PRO A 79 -15.53 9.62 -10.75
C PRO A 79 -15.02 10.27 -12.03
N GLY A 80 -15.48 11.49 -12.35
CA GLY A 80 -15.02 12.26 -13.51
C GLY A 80 -13.57 12.70 -13.34
N LEU A 81 -13.22 13.19 -12.14
CA LEU A 81 -11.84 13.53 -11.79
C LEU A 81 -10.93 12.30 -11.82
N LEU A 82 -11.35 11.18 -11.21
CA LEU A 82 -10.59 9.93 -11.23
C LEU A 82 -10.33 9.45 -12.65
N LYS A 83 -11.36 9.48 -13.50
CA LYS A 83 -11.23 9.12 -14.92
C LYS A 83 -10.22 10.02 -15.62
N GLY A 84 -10.31 11.35 -15.43
CA GLY A 84 -9.36 12.29 -16.03
C GLY A 84 -7.91 12.04 -15.60
N LEU A 85 -7.70 11.75 -14.32
CA LEU A 85 -6.39 11.38 -13.78
C LEU A 85 -5.89 10.06 -14.40
N ALA A 86 -6.73 9.03 -14.47
CA ALA A 86 -6.34 7.72 -15.03
C ALA A 86 -6.01 7.81 -16.53
N GLU A 87 -6.77 8.59 -17.30
CA GLU A 87 -6.50 8.82 -18.72
C GLU A 87 -5.18 9.58 -18.95
N THR A 88 -4.86 10.52 -18.05
CA THR A 88 -3.66 11.37 -18.12
C THR A 88 -2.40 10.62 -17.70
N TYR A 89 -2.45 9.94 -16.55
CA TYR A 89 -1.26 9.39 -15.91
C TYR A 89 -1.06 7.91 -16.17
N ARG A 90 -2.07 7.20 -16.69
CA ARG A 90 -2.02 5.76 -17.01
C ARG A 90 -1.37 4.94 -15.88
N PRO A 91 -1.92 5.06 -14.65
CA PRO A 91 -1.46 4.26 -13.52
C PRO A 91 -1.70 2.77 -13.73
#